data_AF-A0A5C8BBD6-F1
#
_entry.id   AF-A0A5C8BBD6-F1
#
_cell.length_a   1.000
_cell.length_b   1.000
_cell.length_c   1.000
_cell.angle_alpha   90.00
_cell.angle_beta   90.00
_cell.angle_gamma   90.00
#
_symmetry.space_group_name_H-M   'P 1'
#
loop_
_entity.id
_entity.type
_entity.pdbx_description
1 polymer ?
#
loop_
_entity_poly.entity_id
_entity_poly.type
_entity_poly.pdbx_seq_one_letter_code
_entity_poly.pdbx_strand_id
1 'polypeptide(L)'
;YGDNIAQTAQFVQTGNAQVGIIALALAVNPTLSRQGGHWLIPDHLHSPLAQGFVITKRAKGSALAQRFADHMRSPQARAVMSRYGFVLPGEAAAP
;
A
#
# COMPACT_ATOMS: atom_id res chain seq x y z
N TYR A 1 11.76 18.04 -0.59
CA TYR A 1 11.84 17.33 0.70
C TYR A 1 10.71 16.31 0.73
N GLY A 2 11.01 15.05 0.42
CA GLY A 2 10.01 14.01 0.18
C GLY A 2 10.53 12.99 -0.82
N ASP A 3 11.59 12.27 -0.46
CA ASP A 3 12.26 11.32 -1.35
C ASP A 3 11.45 10.02 -1.52
N ASN A 4 10.52 9.76 -0.58
CA ASN A 4 9.55 8.68 -0.67
C ASN A 4 8.33 8.93 0.23
N ILE A 5 7.31 8.10 0.05
CA ILE A 5 6.03 8.21 0.74
C ILE A 5 6.11 8.05 2.26
N ALA A 6 7.10 7.30 2.77
CA ALA A 6 7.28 7.11 4.21
C ALA A 6 7.80 8.39 4.89
N GLN A 7 8.68 9.14 4.22
CA GLN A 7 9.14 10.44 4.69
C GLN A 7 8.00 11.46 4.71
N THR A 8 7.15 11.49 3.68
CA THR A 8 5.96 12.35 3.66
C THR A 8 5.03 12.03 4.83
N ALA A 9 4.79 10.74 5.11
CA ALA A 9 4.01 10.32 6.26
C ALA A 9 4.64 10.74 7.60
N GLN A 10 5.97 10.64 7.73
CA GLN A 10 6.69 11.10 8.92
C GLN A 10 6.50 12.59 9.16
N PHE A 11 6.57 13.44 8.12
CA PHE A 11 6.37 14.89 8.30
C PHE A 11 4.96 15.23 8.77
N VAL A 12 3.95 14.55 8.24
CA VAL A 12 2.57 14.70 8.74
C VAL A 12 2.48 14.23 10.19
N GLN A 13 3.08 13.07 10.49
CA GLN A 13 3.06 12.48 11.83
C GLN A 13 3.69 13.38 12.90
N THR A 14 4.80 14.04 12.59
CA THR A 14 5.51 14.91 13.54
C THR A 14 4.98 16.34 13.56
N GLY A 15 3.95 16.67 12.76
CA GLY A 15 3.43 18.03 12.62
C GLY A 15 4.35 18.97 11.83
N ASN A 16 5.39 18.45 11.19
CA ASN A 16 6.26 19.23 10.30
C ASN A 16 5.55 19.59 8.98
N ALA A 17 4.44 18.92 8.67
CA ALA A 17 3.48 19.30 7.65
C ALA A 17 2.06 19.11 8.19
N GLN A 18 1.15 20.05 7.91
CA GLN A 18 -0.24 19.95 8.34
C GLN A 18 -1.04 18.92 7.51
N VAL A 19 -0.69 18.76 6.24
CA VAL A 19 -1.33 17.82 5.30
C VAL A 19 -0.26 17.20 4.41
N GLY A 20 -0.45 15.92 4.04
CA GLY A 20 0.39 15.23 3.07
C GLY A 20 -0.41 14.20 2.28
N ILE A 21 -0.08 14.05 1.00
CA ILE A 21 -0.60 12.96 0.17
C ILE A 21 0.24 11.72 0.47
N ILE A 22 -0.40 10.71 1.08
CA ILE A 22 0.25 9.47 1.52
C ILE A 22 -0.52 8.24 1.02
N ALA A 23 0.12 7.07 1.04
CA ALA A 23 -0.57 5.81 0.77
C ALA A 23 -1.60 5.50 1.86
N LEU A 24 -2.80 5.06 1.47
CA LEU A 24 -3.87 4.69 2.41
C LEU A 24 -3.39 3.66 3.45
N ALA A 25 -2.59 2.68 3.04
CA ALA A 25 -1.98 1.69 3.93
C ALA A 25 -1.18 2.30 5.10
N LEU A 26 -0.58 3.48 4.92
CA LEU A 26 0.08 4.22 6.00
C LEU A 26 -0.94 4.98 6.86
N ALA A 27 -1.93 5.62 6.24
CA ALA A 27 -2.98 6.37 6.94
C ALA A 27 -3.81 5.51 7.89
N VAL A 28 -4.16 4.28 7.48
CA VAL A 28 -4.98 3.35 8.28
C VAL A 28 -4.15 2.50 9.25
N ASN A 29 -2.83 2.66 9.28
CA ASN A 29 -2.01 1.92 10.24
C ASN A 29 -2.36 2.35 11.68
N PRO A 30 -2.22 1.47 12.70
CA PRO A 30 -2.64 1.78 14.07
C PRO A 30 -1.93 2.99 14.71
N THR A 31 -0.75 3.36 14.21
CA THR A 31 0.01 4.48 14.75
C THR A 31 -0.55 5.80 14.26
N LEU A 32 -0.72 5.95 12.95
CA LEU A 32 -1.11 7.20 12.30
C LEU A 32 -2.63 7.43 12.32
N SER A 33 -3.43 6.37 12.21
CA SER A 33 -4.90 6.46 12.29
C SER A 33 -5.43 7.02 13.62
N ARG A 34 -4.63 6.95 14.69
CA ARG A 34 -4.97 7.53 16.00
C ARG A 34 -4.57 9.00 16.14
N GLN A 35 -3.86 9.57 15.17
CA GLN A 35 -3.26 10.90 15.24
C GLN A 35 -3.95 11.92 14.33
N GLY A 36 -4.92 11.49 13.52
CA GLY A 36 -5.66 12.38 12.62
C GLY A 36 -6.65 11.65 11.73
N GLY A 37 -7.24 12.39 10.80
CA GLY A 37 -8.13 11.85 9.76
C GLY A 37 -7.42 11.66 8.43
N HIS A 38 -8.09 10.98 7.50
CA HIS A 38 -7.69 10.91 6.10
C HIS A 38 -8.90 11.13 5.21
N TRP A 39 -8.64 11.51 3.96
CA TRP A 39 -9.64 11.63 2.91
C TRP A 39 -9.09 10.98 1.65
N LEU A 40 -9.90 10.12 1.00
CA LEU A 40 -9.50 9.50 -0.26
C LEU A 40 -9.58 10.52 -1.39
N ILE A 41 -8.51 10.61 -2.18
CA ILE A 41 -8.52 11.38 -3.41
C ILE A 41 -9.46 10.65 -4.40
N PRO A 42 -10.48 11.31 -4.96
CA PRO A 42 -11.38 10.68 -5.91
C PRO A 42 -10.65 10.06 -7.11
N ASP A 43 -11.04 8.84 -7.49
CA ASP A 43 -10.35 8.06 -8.53
C ASP A 43 -10.22 8.76 -9.89
N HIS A 44 -11.18 9.63 -10.24
CA HIS A 44 -11.14 10.38 -11.50
C HIS A 44 -10.10 11.52 -11.53
N LEU A 45 -9.46 11.81 -10.39
CA LEU A 45 -8.42 12.84 -10.27
C LEU A 45 -7.01 12.27 -10.44
N HIS A 46 -6.83 10.95 -10.60
CA HIS A 46 -5.53 10.34 -10.79
C HIS A 46 -5.58 9.05 -11.62
N SER A 47 -4.48 8.72 -12.29
CA SER A 47 -4.32 7.39 -12.89
C SER A 47 -4.27 6.31 -11.80
N PRO A 48 -4.82 5.10 -12.03
CA PRO A 48 -4.72 4.00 -11.09
C PRO A 48 -3.27 3.66 -10.72
N LEU A 49 -3.00 3.50 -9.42
CA LEU A 49 -1.69 3.09 -8.92
C LEU A 49 -1.57 1.56 -8.92
N ALA A 50 -1.40 0.97 -10.11
CA ALA A 50 -1.22 -0.47 -10.26
C ALA A 50 0.12 -0.93 -9.66
N GLN A 51 0.08 -1.85 -8.71
CA GLN A 51 1.26 -2.44 -8.07
C GLN A 51 1.37 -3.92 -8.40
N GLY A 52 2.60 -4.39 -8.61
CA GLY A 52 2.89 -5.77 -8.93
C GLY A 52 4.28 -6.18 -8.47
N PHE A 53 4.51 -7.49 -8.44
CA PHE A 53 5.81 -8.08 -8.13
C PHE A 53 6.23 -9.05 -9.24
N VAL A 54 7.54 -9.29 -9.33
CA VAL A 54 8.13 -10.25 -10.27
C VAL A 54 9.18 -11.10 -9.58
N ILE A 55 9.34 -12.35 -10.02
CA ILE A 55 10.53 -13.14 -9.69
C ILE A 55 11.65 -12.70 -10.64
N THR A 56 12.77 -12.25 -10.07
CA THR A 56 13.91 -11.78 -10.87
C THR A 56 14.57 -12.94 -11.62
N LYS A 57 15.27 -12.65 -12.72
CA LYS A 57 16.01 -13.67 -13.49
C LYS A 57 17.00 -14.47 -12.62
N ARG A 58 17.64 -13.81 -11.64
CA ARG A 58 18.55 -14.44 -10.68
C ARG A 58 17.85 -15.53 -9.84
N ALA A 59 16.56 -15.37 -9.57
CA ALA A 59 15.77 -16.28 -8.75
C ALA A 59 14.92 -17.26 -9.58
N LYS A 60 15.12 -17.37 -10.90
CA LYS A 60 14.26 -18.16 -11.81
C LYS A 60 14.04 -19.62 -11.38
N GLY A 61 15.03 -20.26 -10.75
CA GLY A 61 14.94 -21.63 -10.24
C GLY A 61 14.74 -21.74 -8.72
N SER A 62 14.51 -20.63 -8.02
CA SER A 62 14.40 -20.61 -6.57
C SER A 62 13.01 -21.09 -6.12
N ALA A 63 12.97 -22.30 -5.55
CA ALA A 63 11.75 -22.82 -4.93
C ALA A 63 11.21 -21.90 -3.82
N LEU A 64 12.08 -21.18 -3.11
CA LEU A 64 11.67 -20.21 -2.09
C LEU A 64 10.96 -19.00 -2.72
N ALA A 65 11.49 -18.48 -3.83
CA ALA A 65 10.86 -17.36 -4.54
C ALA A 65 9.49 -17.74 -5.09
N GLN A 66 9.37 -18.97 -5.63
CA GLN A 66 8.08 -19.48 -6.11
C GLN A 66 7.07 -19.62 -4.97
N ARG A 67 7.46 -20.23 -3.84
CA ARG A 67 6.57 -20.35 -2.67
C ARG A 67 6.14 -19.00 -2.12
N PHE A 68 7.02 -17.99 -2.12
CA PHE A 68 6.65 -16.65 -1.71
C PHE A 68 5.66 -16.00 -2.69
N ALA A 69 5.87 -16.14 -3.99
CA ALA A 69 4.93 -15.67 -5.01
C ALA A 69 3.55 -16.34 -4.88
N ASP A 70 3.51 -17.63 -4.57
CA ASP A 70 2.27 -18.37 -4.31
C ASP A 70 1.60 -17.91 -3.02
N HIS A 71 2.37 -17.66 -1.96
CA HIS A 71 1.86 -17.11 -0.70
C HIS A 71 1.24 -15.72 -0.89
N MET A 72 1.83 -14.84 -1.70
CA MET A 72 1.27 -13.52 -2.00
C MET A 72 -0.11 -13.58 -2.67
N ARG A 73 -0.45 -14.71 -3.31
CA ARG A 73 -1.77 -14.97 -3.92
C ARG A 73 -2.73 -15.68 -2.96
N SER A 74 -2.28 -16.09 -1.79
CA SER A 74 -3.10 -16.82 -0.83
C SER A 74 -4.22 -15.94 -0.23
N PRO A 75 -5.34 -16.54 0.22
CA PRO A 75 -6.40 -15.80 0.91
C PRO A 75 -5.90 -14.96 2.09
N GLN A 76 -4.90 -15.46 2.82
CA GLN A 76 -4.31 -14.74 3.96
C GLN A 76 -3.61 -13.45 3.54
N ALA A 77 -2.74 -13.50 2.52
CA ALA A 77 -2.05 -12.32 2.02
C ALA A 77 -3.04 -11.32 1.41
N ARG A 78 -4.05 -11.82 0.68
CA ARG A 78 -5.14 -11.01 0.12
C ARG A 78 -5.93 -10.28 1.20
N ALA A 79 -6.29 -10.96 2.28
CA ALA A 79 -6.98 -10.35 3.42
C ALA A 79 -6.14 -9.23 4.08
N VAL A 80 -4.83 -9.39 4.19
CA VAL A 80 -3.93 -8.33 4.68
C VAL A 80 -3.95 -7.13 3.73
N MET A 81 -3.84 -7.37 2.42
CA MET A 81 -3.89 -6.30 1.41
C MET A 81 -5.21 -5.52 1.48
N SER A 82 -6.35 -6.19 1.49
CA SER A 82 -7.67 -5.54 1.61
C SER A 82 -7.81 -4.75 2.92
N ARG A 83 -7.32 -5.29 4.05
CA ARG A 83 -7.34 -4.59 5.35
C ARG A 83 -6.57 -3.26 5.32
N TYR A 84 -5.54 -3.16 4.49
CA TYR A 84 -4.76 -1.93 4.32
C TYR A 84 -5.18 -1.09 3.10
N GLY A 85 -6.32 -1.41 2.48
CA GLY A 85 -6.94 -0.59 1.46
C GLY A 85 -6.42 -0.82 0.04
N PHE A 86 -5.76 -1.94 -0.23
CA PHE A 86 -5.43 -2.35 -1.59
C PHE A 86 -6.62 -3.02 -2.27
N VAL A 87 -6.81 -2.72 -3.55
CA VAL A 87 -7.77 -3.40 -4.42
C VAL A 87 -7.03 -4.45 -5.24
N LEU A 88 -7.52 -5.69 -5.20
CA LEU A 88 -6.88 -6.81 -5.89
C LEU A 88 -7.43 -6.96 -7.31
N PRO A 89 -6.65 -7.56 -8.24
CA PRO A 89 -7.13 -7.79 -9.59
C PRO A 89 -8.46 -8.56 -9.61
N GLY A 90 -9.47 -8.01 -10.31
CA GLY A 90 -10.81 -8.59 -10.39
C GLY A 90 -11.75 -8.23 -9.24
N GLU A 91 -11.31 -7.40 -8.28
CA GLU A 91 -12.13 -6.88 -7.19
C GLU A 91 -12.40 -5.38 -7.39
N ALA A 92 -13.53 -4.90 -6.88
CA ALA A 92 -13.84 -3.47 -6.82
C ALA A 92 -13.30 -2.87 -5.52
N ALA A 93 -12.98 -1.58 -5.53
CA ALA A 93 -12.75 -0.85 -4.29
C ALA A 93 -14.00 -0.95 -3.39
N ALA A 94 -13.78 -1.16 -2.10
CA ALA A 94 -14.87 -1.00 -1.13
C ALA A 94 -15.37 0.45 -1.19
N PRO A 95 -16.70 0.68 -1.06
CA PRO A 95 -17.28 2.03 -1.11
C PRO A 95 -16.78 2.94 0.01
#